data_AF-A0A9P7EFH8-F1
#
_entry.id   AF-A0A9P7EFH8-F1
#
_cell.length_a   1.000
_cell.length_b   1.000
_cell.length_c   1.000
_cell.angle_alpha   90.00
_cell.angle_beta   90.00
_cell.angle_gamma   90.00
#
_symmetry.space_group_name_H-M   'P 1'
#
loop_
_entity.id
_entity.type
_entity.pdbx_description
1 polymer ?
#
loop_
_entity_poly.entity_id
_entity_poly.type
_entity_poly.pdbx_seq_one_letter_code
_entity_poly.pdbx_strand_id
1 'polypeptide(L)'
;AVEDLEGLVVQCMFELSKANLASTGYKLRKQISKAIVKHSGAIQSALNKYNKLAVSQNPQWPMLQYSKVMSYAALGKFEILKCLHYDILAKLFRNGTHCEMANKYFKIIHVQEAITRLNVEI
;
A
#
# COMPACT_ATOMS: atom_id res chain seq x y z
N ALA A 1 6.67 8.88 3.98
CA ALA A 1 6.06 9.32 2.70
C ALA A 1 5.57 8.13 1.87
N VAL A 2 6.45 7.18 1.51
CA VAL A 2 6.01 5.91 0.88
C VAL A 2 5.20 5.06 1.85
N GLU A 3 5.70 4.87 3.07
CA GLU A 3 4.99 4.14 4.13
C GLU A 3 3.62 4.77 4.46
N ASP A 4 3.57 6.10 4.56
CA ASP A 4 2.32 6.85 4.74
C ASP A 4 1.31 6.57 3.61
N LEU A 5 1.78 6.53 2.37
CA LEU A 5 0.95 6.24 1.20
C LEU A 5 0.45 4.79 1.25
N GLU A 6 1.32 3.83 1.57
CA GLU A 6 0.98 2.41 1.69
C GLU A 6 -0.09 2.19 2.77
N GLY A 7 0.13 2.73 3.98
CA GLY A 7 -0.82 2.61 5.09
C GLY A 7 -2.20 3.16 4.75
N LEU A 8 -2.26 4.32 4.07
CA LEU A 8 -3.53 4.92 3.64
C LEU A 8 -4.26 4.07 2.60
N VAL A 9 -3.54 3.44 1.69
CA VAL A 9 -4.14 2.57 0.67
C VAL A 9 -4.68 1.29 1.31
N VAL A 10 -3.94 0.68 2.23
CA VAL A 10 -4.39 -0.50 3.00
C VAL A 10 -5.65 -0.16 3.82
N GLN A 11 -5.67 0.99 4.48
CA GLN A 11 -6.83 1.46 5.24
C GLN A 11 -8.05 1.67 4.34
N CYS A 12 -7.87 2.24 3.14
CA CYS A 12 -8.95 2.41 2.16
C CYS A 12 -9.50 1.05 1.69
N MET A 13 -8.65 0.07 1.43
CA MET A 13 -9.08 -1.28 1.05
C MET A 13 -9.87 -1.98 2.15
N PHE A 14 -9.49 -1.79 3.41
CA PHE A 14 -10.25 -2.32 4.54
C PHE A 14 -11.64 -1.68 4.66
N GLU A 15 -11.79 -0.39 4.35
CA GLU A 15 -13.12 0.24 4.28
C GLU A 15 -13.95 -0.27 3.09
N LEU A 16 -13.31 -0.51 1.93
CA LEU A 16 -13.99 -1.11 0.77
C LEU A 16 -14.46 -2.54 1.04
N SER A 17 -13.68 -3.35 1.75
CA SER A 17 -14.11 -4.71 2.11
C SER A 17 -15.33 -4.69 3.04
N LYS A 18 -15.40 -3.75 3.99
CA LYS A 18 -16.60 -3.51 4.82
C LYS A 18 -17.82 -3.13 4.00
N ALA A 19 -17.62 -2.36 2.92
CA ALA A 19 -18.70 -1.98 2.02
C ALA A 19 -19.29 -3.19 1.26
N ASN A 20 -18.47 -4.22 1.01
CA ASN A 20 -18.86 -5.44 0.31
C ASN A 20 -19.53 -6.50 1.22
N LEU A 21 -19.56 -6.32 2.55
CA LEU A 21 -20.33 -7.21 3.41
C LEU A 21 -21.84 -7.05 3.17
N ALA A 22 -22.53 -8.15 2.89
CA ALA A 22 -23.98 -8.19 2.87
C ALA A 22 -24.51 -8.01 4.32
N SER A 23 -25.63 -7.28 4.49
CA SER A 23 -26.34 -6.94 5.75
C SER A 23 -25.98 -5.63 6.48
N THR A 24 -25.33 -4.68 5.82
CA THR A 24 -24.99 -3.39 6.44
C THR A 24 -26.18 -2.40 6.44
N GLY A 25 -26.67 -2.02 7.63
CA GLY A 25 -27.74 -1.02 7.77
C GLY A 25 -27.41 0.34 7.12
N TYR A 26 -28.42 1.10 6.68
CA TYR A 26 -28.25 2.36 5.92
C TYR A 26 -27.30 3.36 6.58
N LYS A 27 -27.41 3.55 7.91
CA LYS A 27 -26.54 4.46 8.67
C LYS A 27 -25.07 4.05 8.59
N LEU A 28 -24.79 2.75 8.69
CA LEU A 28 -23.42 2.22 8.60
C LEU A 28 -22.87 2.32 7.17
N ARG A 29 -23.68 2.02 6.13
CA ARG A 29 -23.29 2.28 4.74
C ARG A 29 -22.89 3.73 4.48
N LYS A 30 -23.65 4.69 5.02
CA LYS A 30 -23.32 6.12 4.90
C LYS A 30 -21.98 6.48 5.56
N GLN A 31 -21.64 5.86 6.70
CA GLN A 31 -20.34 6.07 7.34
C GLN A 31 -19.21 5.45 6.54
N ILE A 32 -19.40 4.23 6.01
CA ILE A 32 -18.42 3.57 5.15
C ILE A 32 -18.14 4.42 3.90
N SER A 33 -19.18 4.91 3.21
CA SER A 33 -19.00 5.80 2.06
C SER A 33 -18.23 7.08 2.40
N LYS A 34 -18.52 7.72 3.56
CA LYS A 34 -17.77 8.88 4.02
C LYS A 34 -16.30 8.55 4.31
N ALA A 35 -16.04 7.40 4.94
CA ALA A 35 -14.69 6.95 5.23
C ALA A 35 -13.89 6.70 3.94
N ILE A 36 -14.48 6.03 2.95
CA ILE A 36 -13.87 5.79 1.63
C ILE A 36 -13.50 7.11 0.95
N VAL A 37 -14.42 8.09 0.91
CA VAL A 37 -14.15 9.40 0.31
C VAL A 37 -13.02 10.12 1.03
N LYS A 38 -13.05 10.12 2.38
CA LYS A 38 -11.99 10.72 3.21
C LYS A 38 -10.62 10.09 2.93
N HIS A 39 -10.56 8.76 2.89
CA HIS A 39 -9.32 8.03 2.66
C HIS A 39 -8.80 8.22 1.23
N SER A 40 -9.68 8.25 0.23
CA SER A 40 -9.31 8.58 -1.15
C SER A 40 -8.63 9.96 -1.27
N GLY A 41 -9.18 10.99 -0.60
CA GLY A 41 -8.56 12.32 -0.55
C GLY A 41 -7.20 12.33 0.17
N ALA A 42 -7.06 11.55 1.24
CA ALA A 42 -5.79 11.37 1.94
C ALA A 42 -4.74 10.69 1.06
N ILE A 43 -5.10 9.64 0.33
CA ILE A 43 -4.23 8.95 -0.63
C ILE A 43 -3.75 9.92 -1.72
N GLN A 44 -4.66 10.73 -2.30
CA GLN A 44 -4.26 11.73 -3.30
C GLN A 44 -3.27 12.76 -2.74
N SER A 45 -3.50 13.21 -1.51
CA SER A 45 -2.61 14.18 -0.85
C SER A 45 -1.23 13.57 -0.57
N ALA A 46 -1.19 12.33 -0.06
CA ALA A 46 0.05 11.60 0.18
C ALA A 46 0.80 11.29 -1.12
N LEU A 47 0.07 10.93 -2.18
CA LEU A 47 0.63 10.70 -3.51
C LEU A 47 1.27 11.97 -4.09
N ASN A 48 0.60 13.13 -3.93
CA ASN A 48 1.15 14.41 -4.35
C ASN A 48 2.44 14.74 -3.57
N LYS A 49 2.47 14.47 -2.27
CA LYS A 49 3.68 14.63 -1.43
C LYS A 49 4.80 13.70 -1.90
N TYR A 50 4.49 12.44 -2.17
CA TYR A 50 5.43 11.47 -2.72
C TYR A 50 6.01 11.95 -4.06
N ASN A 51 5.15 12.32 -5.02
CA ASN A 51 5.58 12.75 -6.35
C ASN A 51 6.44 14.01 -6.31
N LYS A 52 6.16 14.96 -5.41
CA LYS A 52 7.01 16.14 -5.18
C LYS A 52 8.41 15.74 -4.70
N LEU A 53 8.49 14.82 -3.73
CA LEU A 53 9.77 14.35 -3.21
C LEU A 53 10.53 13.49 -4.23
N ALA A 54 9.82 12.68 -5.02
CA ALA A 54 10.38 11.78 -6.02
C ALA A 54 11.24 12.50 -7.07
N VAL A 55 10.85 13.70 -7.50
CA VAL A 55 11.61 14.52 -8.47
C VAL A 55 12.89 15.10 -7.87
N SER A 56 12.89 15.35 -6.55
CA SER A 56 14.03 15.93 -5.84
C SER A 56 15.04 14.89 -5.35
N GLN A 57 14.76 13.60 -5.52
CA GLN A 57 15.67 12.50 -5.17
C GLN A 57 16.76 12.33 -6.24
N ASN A 58 17.94 11.82 -5.84
CA ASN A 58 19.01 11.44 -6.75
C ASN A 58 19.43 9.99 -6.46
N PRO A 59 19.13 9.02 -7.35
CA PRO A 59 18.49 9.16 -8.66
C PRO A 59 17.01 9.57 -8.58
N GLN A 60 16.51 10.22 -9.64
CA GLN A 60 15.10 10.63 -9.73
C GLN A 60 14.18 9.42 -9.70
N TRP A 61 13.17 9.45 -8.82
CA TRP A 61 12.19 8.38 -8.71
C TRP A 61 11.04 8.56 -9.68
N PRO A 62 10.43 7.47 -10.17
CA PRO A 62 9.29 7.55 -11.07
C PRO A 62 8.06 8.08 -10.32
N MET A 63 7.37 9.03 -10.96
CA MET A 63 6.09 9.52 -10.48
C MET A 63 5.03 8.41 -10.54
N LEU A 64 4.18 8.36 -9.52
CA LEU A 64 3.06 7.45 -9.42
C LEU A 64 1.76 8.15 -9.77
N GLN A 65 0.97 7.52 -10.63
CA GLN A 65 -0.42 7.92 -10.88
C GLN A 65 -1.37 7.22 -9.92
N TYR A 66 -2.46 7.90 -9.56
CA TYR A 66 -3.47 7.37 -8.65
C TYR A 66 -4.07 6.04 -9.13
N SER A 67 -4.37 5.94 -10.43
CA SER A 67 -4.89 4.71 -11.06
C SER A 67 -3.95 3.51 -10.86
N LYS A 68 -2.64 3.75 -10.93
CA LYS A 68 -1.59 2.74 -10.76
C LYS A 68 -1.44 2.31 -9.31
N VAL A 69 -1.58 3.25 -8.36
CA VAL A 69 -1.62 2.94 -6.93
C VAL A 69 -2.85 2.07 -6.61
N MET A 70 -4.01 2.40 -7.16
CA MET A 70 -5.22 1.61 -6.96
C MET A 70 -5.16 0.23 -7.59
N SER A 71 -4.50 0.08 -8.76
CA SER A 71 -4.33 -1.25 -9.36
C SER A 71 -3.39 -2.14 -8.54
N TYR A 72 -2.31 -1.58 -7.97
CA TYR A 72 -1.45 -2.31 -7.04
C TYR A 72 -2.18 -2.71 -5.76
N ALA A 73 -3.02 -1.82 -5.24
CA ALA A 73 -3.89 -2.10 -4.10
C ALA A 73 -4.79 -3.29 -4.39
N ALA A 74 -5.54 -3.25 -5.50
CA ALA A 74 -6.45 -4.33 -5.89
C ALA A 74 -5.74 -5.68 -6.05
N LEU A 75 -4.47 -5.68 -6.47
CA LEU A 75 -3.65 -6.89 -6.61
C LEU A 75 -2.96 -7.34 -5.30
N GLY A 76 -3.10 -6.58 -4.21
CA GLY A 76 -2.37 -6.82 -2.96
C GLY A 76 -0.85 -6.70 -3.10
N LYS A 77 -0.36 -6.03 -4.17
CA LYS A 77 1.07 -5.93 -4.50
C LYS A 77 1.69 -4.65 -3.91
N PHE A 78 1.51 -4.45 -2.61
CA PHE A 78 2.04 -3.29 -1.88
C PHE A 78 3.57 -3.27 -1.79
N GLU A 79 4.20 -4.44 -1.84
CA GLU A 79 5.65 -4.59 -1.92
C GLU A 79 6.25 -3.86 -3.12
N ILE A 80 5.48 -3.62 -4.19
CA ILE A 80 5.93 -2.79 -5.33
C ILE A 80 6.13 -1.32 -4.92
N LEU A 81 5.32 -0.80 -4.00
CA LEU A 81 5.48 0.57 -3.49
C LEU A 81 6.76 0.68 -2.65
N LYS A 82 7.09 -0.35 -1.87
CA LYS A 82 8.37 -0.44 -1.13
C LYS A 82 9.57 -0.65 -2.07
N CYS A 83 9.41 -1.37 -3.17
CA CYS A 83 10.50 -1.59 -4.14
C CYS A 83 10.94 -0.31 -4.86
N LEU A 84 10.07 0.69 -4.97
CA LEU A 84 10.44 2.02 -5.49
C LEU A 84 11.43 2.77 -4.59
N HIS A 85 11.55 2.36 -3.31
CA HIS A 85 12.45 2.94 -2.33
C HIS A 85 13.87 2.33 -2.37
N TYR A 86 14.02 1.11 -2.88
CA TYR A 86 15.29 0.38 -2.88
C TYR A 86 15.73 0.06 -4.31
N ASP A 87 16.60 0.91 -4.86
CA ASP A 87 17.19 0.76 -6.21
C ASP A 87 17.89 -0.60 -6.40
N ILE A 88 18.36 -1.20 -5.30
CA ILE A 88 18.95 -2.54 -5.24
C ILE A 88 17.91 -3.64 -5.53
N LEU A 89 16.67 -3.47 -5.08
CA LEU A 89 15.55 -4.40 -5.33
C LEU A 89 14.92 -4.15 -6.70
N ALA A 90 14.91 -2.92 -7.21
CA ALA A 90 14.36 -2.62 -8.54
C ALA A 90 14.95 -3.50 -9.67
N LYS A 91 16.20 -3.94 -9.52
CA LYS A 91 16.86 -4.88 -10.45
C LYS A 91 16.35 -6.32 -10.35
N LEU A 92 16.02 -6.79 -9.13
CA LEU A 92 15.36 -8.08 -8.92
C LEU A 92 13.93 -8.04 -9.47
N PHE A 93 13.17 -6.99 -9.19
CA PHE A 93 11.75 -6.92 -9.49
C PHE A 93 11.39 -6.61 -10.97
N ARG A 94 12.38 -6.40 -11.86
CA ARG A 94 12.15 -6.35 -13.32
C ARG A 94 11.77 -7.71 -13.92
N ASN A 95 12.13 -8.82 -13.26
CA ASN A 95 11.80 -10.18 -13.69
C ASN A 95 10.64 -10.71 -12.82
N GLY A 96 9.55 -11.16 -13.44
CA GLY A 96 8.38 -11.69 -12.73
C GLY A 96 8.70 -12.83 -11.77
N THR A 97 9.65 -13.69 -12.13
CA THR A 97 10.11 -14.83 -11.31
C THR A 97 10.83 -14.37 -10.05
N HIS A 98 11.67 -13.35 -10.17
CA HIS A 98 12.42 -12.78 -9.06
C HIS A 98 11.50 -11.97 -8.13
N CYS A 99 10.49 -11.30 -8.68
CA CYS A 99 9.43 -10.64 -7.93
C CYS A 99 8.62 -11.64 -7.09
N GLU A 100 8.26 -12.78 -7.65
CA GLU A 100 7.59 -13.86 -6.90
C GLU A 100 8.47 -14.42 -5.79
N MET A 101 9.76 -14.66 -6.05
CA MET A 101 10.70 -15.12 -5.03
C MET A 101 10.87 -14.10 -3.90
N ALA A 102 11.03 -12.83 -4.23
CA ALA A 102 11.16 -11.77 -3.24
C ALA A 102 9.88 -11.60 -2.41
N ASN A 103 8.69 -11.68 -3.03
CA ASN A 103 7.42 -11.71 -2.30
C ASN A 103 7.34 -12.88 -1.31
N LYS A 104 7.80 -14.08 -1.70
CA LYS A 104 7.85 -15.25 -0.79
C LYS A 104 8.83 -14.99 0.36
N TYR A 105 10.00 -14.42 0.07
CA TYR A 105 11.00 -14.08 1.08
C TYR A 105 10.48 -13.05 2.09
N PHE A 106 9.91 -11.94 1.62
CA PHE A 106 9.36 -10.90 2.51
C PHE A 106 8.16 -11.38 3.32
N LYS A 107 7.33 -12.29 2.77
CA LYS A 107 6.28 -12.96 3.57
C LYS A 107 6.86 -13.71 4.76
N ILE A 108 7.98 -14.42 4.59
CA ILE A 108 8.64 -15.15 5.68
C ILE A 108 9.18 -14.17 6.73
N ILE A 109 9.89 -13.13 6.28
CA ILE A 109 10.43 -12.08 7.17
C ILE A 109 9.31 -11.43 7.99
N HIS A 110 8.21 -11.03 7.35
CA HIS A 110 7.10 -10.39 8.03
C HIS A 110 6.36 -11.31 9.00
N VAL A 111 6.23 -12.60 8.68
CA VAL A 111 5.71 -13.57 9.66
C VAL A 111 6.60 -13.63 10.89
N GLN A 112 7.93 -13.63 10.70
CA GLN A 112 8.89 -13.64 11.80
C GLN A 112 8.81 -12.36 12.66
N GLU A 113 8.69 -11.20 12.03
CA GLU A 113 8.51 -9.90 12.70
C GLU A 113 7.18 -9.85 13.45
N ALA A 114 6.10 -10.36 12.85
CA ALA A 114 4.78 -10.44 13.49
C ALA A 114 4.80 -11.35 14.72
N ILE A 115 5.46 -12.51 14.66
CA ILE A 115 5.67 -13.40 15.83
C ILE A 115 6.45 -12.66 16.91
N THR A 116 7.51 -11.95 16.54
CA THR A 116 8.34 -11.21 17.48
C THR A 116 7.55 -10.09 18.17
N ARG A 117 6.72 -9.36 17.42
CA ARG A 117 5.84 -8.31 17.97
C ARG A 117 4.76 -8.88 18.88
N LEU A 118 4.14 -9.99 18.49
CA LEU A 118 3.14 -10.68 19.30
C LEU A 118 3.70 -11.04 20.68
N ASN A 119 4.96 -11.46 20.76
CA ASN A 119 5.62 -11.81 22.02
C ASN A 119 5.99 -10.60 22.90
N VAL A 120 5.88 -9.36 22.41
CA VAL A 120 6.15 -8.13 23.16
C VAL A 120 4.84 -7.48 23.64
N GLU A 121 3.71 -7.74 22.98
CA GLU A 121 2.38 -7.25 23.36
C GLU A 121 1.60 -8.20 24.29
N ILE A 122 2.16 -9.37 24.64
CA ILE A 122 1.61 -10.30 25.67
C ILE A 122 2.11 -9.90 27.07
#